data_AF-A0A8H9Y798-F1
#
_entry.id   AF-A0A8H9Y798-F1
#
_cell.length_a   1.000
_cell.length_b   1.000
_cell.length_c   1.000
_cell.angle_alpha   90.00
_cell.angle_beta   90.00
_cell.angle_gamma   90.00
#
_symmetry.space_group_name_H-M   'P 1'
#
loop_
_entity.id
_entity.type
_entity.pdbx_description
1 polymer ?
#
loop_
_entity_poly.entity_id
_entity_poly.type
_entity_poly.pdbx_seq_one_letter_code
_entity_poly.pdbx_strand_id
1 'polypeptide(L)'
;MAVDITDEEFEDLVDRGLRRIPRELLNALDNVAIVTEDRNEEDPTILGLYHGVALPDRSVEWPTVLPDKISIYRDALCEWCDSREQLVEEVAVTVIHEIGHHFGIDDDRLHELGWG
;
A
#
# COMPACT_ATOMS: atom_id res chain seq x y z
N MET A 1 -15.73 -7.44 13.70
CA MET A 1 -16.80 -7.69 12.69
C MET A 1 -16.25 -7.15 11.40
N ALA A 2 -16.22 -7.93 10.32
CA ALA A 2 -15.67 -7.44 9.06
C ALA A 2 -16.48 -6.24 8.55
N VAL A 3 -15.80 -5.24 8.01
CA VAL A 3 -16.41 -4.06 7.39
C VAL A 3 -16.99 -4.46 6.04
N ASP A 4 -18.31 -4.34 5.87
CA ASP A 4 -19.01 -4.57 4.60
C ASP A 4 -19.06 -3.25 3.82
N ILE A 5 -18.35 -3.17 2.70
CA ILE A 5 -18.23 -1.99 1.82
C ILE A 5 -18.14 -2.43 0.36
N THR A 6 -18.60 -1.57 -0.56
CA THR A 6 -18.43 -1.78 -1.99
C THR A 6 -17.01 -1.46 -2.47
N ASP A 7 -16.67 -1.85 -3.70
CA ASP A 7 -15.38 -1.51 -4.32
C ASP A 7 -15.18 0.01 -4.43
N GLU A 8 -16.21 0.74 -4.86
CA GLU A 8 -16.18 2.21 -4.95
C GLU A 8 -15.99 2.86 -3.58
N GLU A 9 -16.65 2.34 -2.53
CA GLU A 9 -16.43 2.82 -1.17
C GLU A 9 -15.01 2.52 -0.71
N PHE A 10 -14.47 1.33 -1.00
CA PHE A 10 -13.12 0.97 -0.63
C PHE A 10 -12.08 1.87 -1.31
N GLU A 11 -12.23 2.15 -2.60
CA GLU A 11 -11.35 3.09 -3.32
C GLU A 11 -11.37 4.48 -2.67
N ASP A 12 -12.53 5.01 -2.27
CA ASP A 12 -12.61 6.29 -1.53
C ASP A 12 -11.88 6.23 -0.19
N LEU A 13 -12.03 5.13 0.56
CA LEU A 13 -11.32 4.96 1.84
C LEU A 13 -9.81 4.85 1.64
N VAL A 14 -9.37 4.17 0.59
CA VAL A 14 -7.94 4.10 0.22
C VAL A 14 -7.42 5.49 -0.11
N ASP A 15 -8.12 6.26 -0.96
CA ASP A 15 -7.75 7.62 -1.33
C ASP A 15 -7.67 8.55 -0.11
N ARG A 16 -8.59 8.39 0.85
CA ARG A 16 -8.57 9.08 2.14
C ARG A 16 -7.37 8.68 3.00
N GLY A 17 -6.98 7.40 3.00
CA GLY A 17 -5.80 6.91 3.70
C GLY A 17 -4.52 7.52 3.13
N LEU A 18 -4.38 7.50 1.81
CA LEU A 18 -3.25 8.12 1.10
C LEU A 18 -3.12 9.61 1.40
N ARG A 19 -4.23 10.34 1.56
CA ARG A 19 -4.22 11.77 1.94
C ARG A 19 -3.69 12.05 3.35
N ARG A 20 -3.63 11.04 4.22
CA ARG A 20 -3.01 11.17 5.55
C ARG A 20 -1.48 11.09 5.48
N ILE A 21 -0.93 10.53 4.42
CA ILE A 21 0.50 10.38 4.24
C ILE A 21 1.13 11.74 3.87
N PRO A 22 2.23 12.15 4.53
CA PRO A 22 2.97 13.33 4.15
C PRO A 22 3.34 13.32 2.66
N ARG A 23 3.02 14.40 1.95
CA ARG A 23 3.27 14.51 0.50
C ARG A 23 4.74 14.29 0.13
N GLU A 24 5.66 14.62 1.03
CA GLU A 24 7.10 14.42 0.84
C GLU A 24 7.46 12.93 0.72
N LEU A 25 6.77 12.06 1.47
CA LEU A 25 6.93 10.61 1.37
C LEU A 25 6.28 10.07 0.10
N LEU A 26 5.08 10.54 -0.24
CA LEU A 26 4.43 10.15 -1.51
C LEU A 26 5.23 10.58 -2.74
N ASN A 27 5.85 11.75 -2.71
CA ASN A 27 6.70 12.22 -3.81
C ASN A 27 8.02 11.43 -3.93
N ALA A 28 8.48 10.78 -2.86
CA ALA A 28 9.64 9.89 -2.92
C ALA A 28 9.35 8.59 -3.68
N LEU A 29 8.06 8.27 -3.87
CA LEU A 29 7.57 7.14 -4.66
C LEU A 29 7.50 7.49 -6.15
N ASP A 30 8.60 8.01 -6.69
CA ASP A 30 8.68 8.31 -8.11
C ASP A 30 8.45 7.01 -8.90
N ASN A 31 7.40 6.98 -9.72
CA ASN A 31 7.00 5.83 -10.53
C ASN A 31 6.44 4.61 -9.76
N VAL A 32 5.72 4.81 -8.63
CA VAL A 32 4.94 3.75 -7.97
C VAL A 32 3.43 3.95 -8.19
N ALA A 33 2.74 2.91 -8.69
CA ALA A 33 1.29 2.87 -8.80
C ALA A 33 0.68 2.19 -7.57
N ILE A 34 -0.32 2.80 -6.96
CA ILE A 34 -1.11 2.17 -5.88
C ILE A 34 -2.38 1.61 -6.51
N VAL A 35 -2.62 0.32 -6.32
CA VAL A 35 -3.80 -0.37 -6.87
C VAL A 35 -4.56 -1.10 -5.77
N THR A 36 -5.85 -1.25 -5.96
CA THR A 36 -6.71 -2.06 -5.09
C THR A 36 -6.92 -3.44 -5.72
N GLU A 37 -6.86 -4.48 -4.90
CA GLU A 37 -7.13 -5.87 -5.31
C GLU A 37 -7.98 -6.54 -4.23
N ASP A 38 -8.72 -7.60 -4.59
CA ASP A 38 -9.59 -8.30 -3.64
C ASP A 38 -8.77 -8.94 -2.51
N ARG A 39 -7.77 -9.75 -2.90
CA ARG A 39 -6.96 -10.56 -1.99
C ARG A 39 -5.69 -11.06 -2.67
N ASN A 40 -4.63 -11.27 -1.90
CA ASN A 40 -3.43 -11.94 -2.39
C ASN A 40 -3.62 -13.47 -2.42
N GLU A 41 -3.22 -14.13 -3.51
CA GLU A 41 -3.41 -15.57 -3.69
C GLU A 41 -2.44 -16.43 -2.86
N GLU A 42 -1.24 -15.93 -2.58
CA GLU A 42 -0.17 -16.67 -1.90
C GLU A 42 -0.22 -16.48 -0.38
N ASP A 43 -0.45 -15.25 0.07
CA ASP A 43 -0.66 -14.92 1.48
C ASP A 43 -1.96 -14.11 1.66
N PRO A 44 -3.09 -14.77 1.92
CA PRO A 44 -4.38 -14.13 2.10
C PRO A 44 -4.47 -13.12 3.25
N THR A 45 -3.46 -13.04 4.12
CA THR A 45 -3.51 -12.23 5.35
C THR A 45 -2.80 -10.89 5.24
N ILE A 46 -1.99 -10.68 4.19
CA ILE A 46 -1.29 -9.40 4.00
C ILE A 46 -2.28 -8.30 3.59
N LEU A 47 -2.07 -7.11 4.14
CA LEU A 47 -2.93 -5.95 3.90
C LEU A 47 -2.49 -5.16 2.66
N GLY A 48 -1.22 -5.26 2.31
CA GLY A 48 -0.66 -4.72 1.08
C GLY A 48 0.61 -5.45 0.67
N LEU A 49 1.10 -5.16 -0.53
CA LEU A 49 2.31 -5.74 -1.07
C LEU A 49 2.97 -4.80 -2.07
N TYR A 50 4.25 -4.50 -1.84
CA TYR A 50 5.11 -3.84 -2.82
C TYR A 50 5.63 -4.83 -3.88
N HIS A 51 5.33 -4.53 -5.14
CA HIS A 51 5.82 -5.21 -6.33
C HIS A 51 6.85 -4.33 -7.03
N GLY A 52 8.14 -4.63 -6.81
CA GLY A 52 9.24 -3.99 -7.52
C GLY A 52 9.85 -4.92 -8.56
N VAL A 53 10.21 -4.38 -9.73
CA VAL A 53 11.08 -5.10 -10.67
C VAL A 53 12.53 -4.70 -10.41
N ALA A 54 13.38 -5.65 -10.00
CA ALA A 54 14.81 -5.39 -9.91
C ALA A 54 15.34 -4.91 -11.28
N LEU A 55 16.17 -3.87 -11.26
CA LEU A 55 16.69 -3.19 -12.45
C LEU A 55 17.66 -3.95 -13.39
N PRO A 56 18.14 -5.22 -13.18
CA PRO A 56 19.17 -5.75 -14.08
C PRO A 56 18.69 -6.19 -15.47
N ASP A 57 17.39 -6.20 -15.77
CA ASP A 57 16.86 -6.54 -17.12
C ASP A 57 16.44 -5.32 -17.95
N ARG A 58 17.12 -4.17 -17.75
CA ARG A 58 17.01 -2.98 -18.61
C ARG A 58 17.62 -3.24 -20.00
N SER A 59 16.96 -4.08 -20.80
CA SER A 59 17.25 -4.21 -22.23
C SER A 59 16.77 -2.96 -22.97
N VAL A 60 17.63 -2.44 -23.84
CA VAL A 60 17.58 -1.11 -24.49
C VAL A 60 16.41 -0.97 -25.50
N GLU A 61 15.52 -1.97 -25.61
CA GLU A 61 14.62 -2.11 -26.76
C GLU A 61 13.15 -1.74 -26.48
N TRP A 62 12.76 -1.45 -25.22
CA TRP A 62 11.41 -0.99 -24.87
C TRP A 62 11.44 0.04 -23.73
N PRO A 63 11.19 1.34 -23.97
CA PRO A 63 11.29 2.38 -22.94
C PRO A 63 10.04 2.48 -22.04
N THR A 64 9.14 1.50 -22.08
CA THR A 64 7.98 1.47 -21.19
C THR A 64 8.42 0.88 -19.85
N VAL A 65 9.10 1.68 -19.03
CA VAL A 65 9.33 1.34 -17.63
C VAL A 65 7.96 1.24 -16.98
N LEU A 66 7.51 0.02 -16.69
CA LEU A 66 6.30 -0.18 -15.91
C LEU A 66 6.57 0.38 -14.49
N PRO A 67 5.62 1.12 -13.91
CA PRO A 67 5.77 1.57 -12.54
C PRO A 67 5.88 0.37 -11.60
N ASP A 68 6.65 0.52 -10.52
CA ASP A 68 6.51 -0.38 -9.39
C ASP A 68 5.07 -0.25 -8.86
N LYS A 69 4.57 -1.28 -8.17
CA LYS A 69 3.15 -1.32 -7.79
C LYS A 69 3.01 -1.64 -6.32
N ILE A 70 2.17 -0.91 -5.59
CA ILE A 70 1.71 -1.32 -4.25
C ILE A 70 0.27 -1.80 -4.40
N SER A 71 0.03 -3.07 -4.10
CA SER A 71 -1.31 -3.62 -4.02
C SER A 71 -1.87 -3.44 -2.62
N ILE A 72 -3.12 -3.02 -2.52
CA ILE A 72 -3.86 -2.87 -1.26
C ILE A 72 -5.04 -3.84 -1.30
N TYR A 73 -5.08 -4.75 -0.33
CA TYR A 73 -5.98 -5.90 -0.37
C TYR A 73 -7.25 -5.66 0.44
N ARG A 74 -8.38 -5.52 -0.27
CA ARG A 74 -9.67 -5.16 0.32
C ARG A 74 -10.12 -6.15 1.36
N ASP A 75 -10.15 -7.43 1.03
CA ASP A 75 -10.78 -8.42 1.90
C ASP A 75 -10.00 -8.56 3.22
N ALA A 76 -8.66 -8.54 3.17
CA ALA A 76 -7.82 -8.62 4.34
C ALA A 76 -7.98 -7.38 5.25
N LEU A 77 -8.02 -6.17 4.65
CA LEU A 77 -8.26 -4.93 5.39
C LEU A 77 -9.66 -4.88 6.02
N CYS A 78 -10.69 -5.33 5.32
CA CYS A 78 -12.05 -5.40 5.84
C CYS A 78 -12.19 -6.41 6.98
N GLU A 79 -11.41 -7.50 6.97
CA GLU A 79 -11.34 -8.48 8.06
C GLU A 79 -10.56 -7.97 9.27
N TRP A 80 -9.50 -7.18 9.03
CA TRP A 80 -8.65 -6.60 10.06
C TRP A 80 -9.30 -5.44 10.80
N CYS A 81 -10.04 -4.59 10.08
CA CYS A 81 -10.64 -3.38 10.62
C CYS A 81 -12.06 -3.61 11.13
N ASP A 82 -12.44 -2.93 12.21
CA ASP A 82 -13.80 -2.92 12.76
C ASP A 82 -14.60 -1.66 12.33
N SER A 83 -13.97 -0.71 11.63
CA SER A 83 -14.61 0.52 11.16
C SER A 83 -13.98 1.10 9.89
N ARG A 84 -14.73 1.94 9.18
CA ARG A 84 -14.24 2.68 8.00
C ARG A 84 -13.11 3.64 8.39
N GLU A 85 -13.21 4.29 9.55
CA GLU A 85 -12.18 5.19 10.07
C GLU A 85 -10.87 4.46 10.34
N GLN A 86 -10.94 3.26 10.96
CA GLN A 86 -9.79 2.41 11.17
C GLN A 86 -9.20 1.93 9.84
N LEU A 87 -10.03 1.56 8.86
CA LEU A 87 -9.54 1.15 7.54
C LEU A 87 -8.74 2.26 6.86
N VAL A 88 -9.19 3.52 6.95
CA VAL A 88 -8.44 4.67 6.42
C VAL A 88 -7.08 4.83 7.10
N GLU A 89 -7.00 4.55 8.40
CA GLU A 89 -5.74 4.59 9.16
C GLU A 89 -4.81 3.44 8.75
N GLU A 90 -5.37 2.24 8.69
CA GLU A 90 -4.66 1.02 8.34
C GLU A 90 -4.09 1.08 6.92
N VAL A 91 -4.82 1.64 5.96
CA VAL A 91 -4.30 1.88 4.60
C VAL A 91 -3.06 2.76 4.64
N ALA A 92 -3.09 3.84 5.43
CA ALA A 92 -1.96 4.77 5.51
C ALA A 92 -0.73 4.10 6.14
N VAL A 93 -0.94 3.33 7.23
CA VAL A 93 0.08 2.52 7.89
C VAL A 93 0.66 1.49 6.92
N THR A 94 -0.20 0.69 6.29
CA THR A 94 0.19 -0.36 5.33
C THR A 94 1.06 0.22 4.22
N VAL A 95 0.63 1.30 3.57
CA VAL A 95 1.39 1.93 2.49
C VAL A 95 2.74 2.44 2.99
N ILE A 96 2.78 3.10 4.15
CA ILE A 96 4.04 3.59 4.73
C ILE A 96 4.98 2.46 5.11
N HIS A 97 4.48 1.34 5.61
CA HIS A 97 5.27 0.14 5.91
C HIS A 97 5.89 -0.45 4.65
N GLU A 98 5.10 -0.70 3.61
CA GLU A 98 5.59 -1.21 2.33
C GLU A 98 6.70 -0.31 1.74
N ILE A 99 6.50 1.01 1.82
CA ILE A 99 7.48 2.01 1.38
C ILE A 99 8.72 2.00 2.26
N GLY A 100 8.54 2.02 3.57
CA GLY A 100 9.62 2.04 4.55
C GLY A 100 10.53 0.83 4.36
N HIS A 101 9.94 -0.35 4.28
CA HIS A 101 10.67 -1.60 4.03
C HIS A 101 11.40 -1.56 2.68
N HIS A 102 10.77 -1.04 1.63
CA HIS A 102 11.44 -0.85 0.34
C HIS A 102 12.70 0.03 0.44
N PHE A 103 12.66 1.10 1.25
CA PHE A 103 13.81 1.98 1.50
C PHE A 103 14.77 1.47 2.60
N GLY A 104 14.52 0.29 3.17
CA GLY A 104 15.34 -0.31 4.23
C GLY A 104 15.15 0.32 5.61
N ILE A 105 13.99 0.94 5.84
CA ILE A 105 13.54 1.43 7.15
C ILE A 105 12.84 0.28 7.86
N ASP A 106 13.19 0.03 9.12
CA ASP A 106 12.60 -1.02 9.95
C ASP A 106 11.33 -0.57 10.68
N ASP A 107 10.59 -1.54 11.23
CA ASP A 107 9.33 -1.32 11.96
C ASP A 107 9.52 -0.46 13.21
N ASP A 108 10.66 -0.59 13.90
CA ASP A 108 10.97 0.20 15.09
C ASP A 108 11.03 1.69 14.71
N ARG A 109 11.69 2.02 13.60
CA ARG A 109 11.76 3.39 13.10
C ARG A 109 10.41 3.92 12.62
N LEU A 110 9.59 3.07 12.01
CA LEU A 110 8.24 3.45 11.56
C LEU A 110 7.33 3.75 12.76
N HIS A 111 7.37 2.93 13.81
CA HIS A 111 6.71 3.19 15.09
C HIS A 111 7.13 4.53 15.71
N GLU A 112 8.43 4.85 15.74
CA GLU A 112 8.93 6.13 16.26
C GLU A 112 8.37 7.35 15.50
N LEU A 113 8.08 7.16 14.21
CA LEU A 113 7.51 8.20 13.33
C LEU A 113 5.97 8.27 13.42
N GLY A 114 5.35 7.42 14.23
CA GLY A 114 3.90 7.38 14.45
C GLY A 114 3.14 6.52 13.46
N TRP A 115 3.81 5.54 12.82
CA TRP A 115 3.23 4.69 11.77
C TRP A 115 3.11 3.21 12.13
N GLY A 116 3.29 2.82 13.39
CA GLY A 116 3.14 1.41 13.77
C GLY A 116 1.76 1.01 14.25
#